data_AF-A0A229SL20-F1
#
_entry.id   AF-A0A229SL20-F1
#
_cell.length_a   1.000
_cell.length_b   1.000
_cell.length_c   1.000
_cell.angle_alpha   90.00
_cell.angle_beta   90.00
_cell.angle_gamma   90.00
#
_symmetry.space_group_name_H-M   'P 1'
#
loop_
_entity.id
_entity.type
_entity.pdbx_description
1 polymer ?
#
loop_
_entity_poly.entity_id
_entity_poly.type
_entity_poly.pdbx_seq_one_letter_code
_entity_poly.pdbx_strand_id
1 'polypeptide(L)' 'MPRPNAGIIDDIEDADNKKGFEPDELTAFHQLVRHLVVDGDRRAADAGHQTRRTLAEMTVVGQRR' A
#
# COMPACT_ATOMS: atom_id res chain seq x y z
N MET A 1 -40.89 8.22 13.47
CA MET A 1 -39.46 7.82 13.42
C MET A 1 -38.62 8.99 13.90
N PRO A 2 -37.70 8.81 14.85
CA PRO A 2 -36.78 9.88 15.24
C PRO A 2 -35.90 10.23 14.02
N ARG A 3 -35.64 11.52 13.81
CA ARG A 3 -34.71 11.98 12.76
C ARG A 3 -33.28 11.66 13.21
N PRO A 4 -32.41 11.15 12.33
CA PRO A 4 -30.98 11.00 12.65
C PRO A 4 -30.37 12.36 13.00
N ASN A 5 -29.63 12.43 14.10
CA ASN A 5 -28.95 13.64 14.58
C ASN A 5 -27.51 13.61 14.05
N ALA A 6 -26.96 14.76 13.63
CA ALA A 6 -25.60 14.85 13.05
C ALA A 6 -24.49 14.22 13.92
N GLY A 7 -24.64 14.19 15.25
CA GLY A 7 -23.66 13.56 16.14
C GLY A 7 -23.52 12.04 15.99
N ILE A 8 -24.56 11.33 15.51
CA ILE A 8 -24.49 9.87 15.31
C ILE A 8 -23.57 9.51 14.14
N ILE A 9 -23.45 10.39 13.14
CA ILE A 9 -22.62 10.13 11.94
C ILE A 9 -21.15 10.34 12.28
N ASP A 10 -20.81 11.43 12.99
CA ASP A 10 -19.44 11.70 13.43
C ASP A 10 -18.92 10.60 14.37
N ASP A 11 -19.77 10.09 15.28
CA ASP A 11 -19.41 9.01 16.20
C ASP A 11 -19.08 7.67 15.48
N ILE A 12 -19.71 7.42 14.32
CA ILE A 12 -19.45 6.23 13.49
C ILE A 12 -18.12 6.37 12.75
N GLU A 13 -17.86 7.53 12.15
CA GLU A 13 -16.63 7.79 11.39
C GLU A 13 -15.39 7.76 12.29
N ASP A 14 -15.52 8.30 13.50
CA ASP A 14 -14.45 8.35 14.51
C ASP A 14 -14.18 6.95 15.12
N ALA A 15 -15.19 6.07 15.16
CA ALA A 15 -15.06 4.68 15.56
C ALA A 15 -14.39 3.80 14.49
N ASP A 16 -14.72 4.02 13.21
CA ASP A 16 -14.09 3.33 12.08
C ASP A 16 -12.61 3.74 11.91
N ASN A 17 -12.29 5.02 12.11
CA ASN A 17 -10.91 5.52 12.00
C ASN A 17 -10.01 5.12 13.19
N LYS A 18 -10.57 4.78 14.35
CA LYS A 18 -9.79 4.32 15.53
C LYS A 18 -9.35 2.86 15.43
N LYS A 19 -9.98 2.08 14.56
CA LYS A 19 -9.64 0.67 14.33
C LYS A 19 -8.56 0.58 13.26
N GLY A 20 -7.35 1.04 13.59
CA GLY A 20 -6.18 0.78 12.76
C GLY A 20 -6.05 -0.73 12.49
N PHE A 21 -5.35 -1.10 11.42
CA PHE A 21 -5.11 -2.52 11.11
C PHE A 21 -4.57 -3.25 12.34
N GLU A 22 -5.15 -4.41 12.65
CA GLU A 22 -4.64 -5.23 13.74
C GLU A 22 -3.16 -5.57 13.44
N PRO A 23 -2.27 -5.54 14.45
CA PRO A 23 -0.82 -5.68 14.23
C PRO A 23 -0.42 -6.93 13.43
N ASP A 24 -1.20 -8.01 13.56
CA ASP A 24 -0.98 -9.27 12.84
C ASP A 24 -1.35 -9.16 11.36
N GLU A 25 -2.43 -8.45 11.02
CA GLU A 25 -2.83 -8.17 9.64
C GLU A 25 -1.81 -7.29 8.94
N LEU A 26 -1.29 -6.27 9.63
CA LEU A 26 -0.22 -5.42 9.12
C LEU A 26 1.08 -6.19 8.90
N THR A 27 1.40 -7.15 9.79
CA THR A 27 2.57 -8.01 9.66
C THR A 27 2.44 -8.95 8.46
N ALA A 28 1.29 -9.59 8.29
CA ALA A 28 1.01 -10.45 7.15
C ALA A 28 1.05 -9.67 5.83
N PHE A 29 0.49 -8.45 5.81
CA PHE A 29 0.55 -7.56 4.67
C PHE A 29 1.99 -7.20 4.29
N HIS A 30 2.83 -6.81 5.26
CA HIS A 30 4.24 -6.51 4.99
C HIS A 30 5.03 -7.73 4.52
N GLN A 31 4.73 -8.92 5.02
CA GLN A 31 5.34 -10.16 4.54
C GLN A 31 4.96 -10.45 3.09
N LEU A 32 3.68 -10.29 2.74
CA LEU A 32 3.19 -10.44 1.38
C LEU A 32 3.87 -9.47 0.42
N VAL A 33 3.93 -8.18 0.78
CA VAL A 33 4.60 -7.16 -0.04
C VAL A 33 6.08 -7.52 -0.25
N ARG A 34 6.81 -7.92 0.80
CA ARG A 34 8.21 -8.35 0.67
C ARG A 34 8.36 -9.54 -0.28
N HIS A 35 7.49 -10.54 -0.17
CA HIS A 35 7.51 -11.69 -1.04
C HIS A 35 7.29 -11.31 -2.51
N LEU A 36 6.28 -10.48 -2.79
CA LEU A 36 5.97 -10.03 -4.14
C LEU A 36 7.11 -9.22 -4.76
N VAL A 37 7.78 -8.36 -3.97
CA VAL A 37 8.94 -7.60 -4.43
C VAL A 37 10.09 -8.53 -4.82
N VAL A 38 10.46 -9.47 -3.94
CA VAL A 38 11.56 -10.41 -4.21
C VAL A 38 11.27 -11.27 -5.44
N ASP A 39 10.06 -11.79 -5.56
CA ASP A 39 9.70 -12.63 -6.71
C ASP A 39 9.59 -11.83 -8.02
N GLY A 40 9.08 -10.60 -7.96
CA GLY A 40 9.08 -9.67 -9.10
C GLY A 40 10.49 -9.35 -9.59
N ASP A 41 11.42 -9.07 -8.67
CA ASP A 41 12.83 -8.81 -9.00
C ASP A 41 13.50 -10.03 -9.65
N ARG A 42 13.22 -11.24 -9.14
CA ARG A 42 13.73 -12.47 -9.73
C ARG A 42 13.22 -12.65 -11.17
N ARG A 43 11.90 -12.51 -11.37
CA ARG A 43 11.28 -12.64 -12.70
C ARG A 43 11.79 -11.59 -13.69
N ALA A 44 12.01 -10.36 -13.24
CA ALA A 44 12.61 -9.33 -14.06
C ALA A 44 14.02 -9.74 -14.48
N ALA A 45 14.86 -10.17 -13.53
CA ALA A 45 16.23 -10.59 -13.81
C ALA A 45 16.30 -11.76 -14.80
N ASP A 46 15.43 -12.77 -14.64
CA ASP A 46 15.32 -13.91 -15.57
C ASP A 46 14.93 -13.48 -16.99
N ALA A 47 14.12 -12.42 -17.11
CA ALA A 47 13.76 -11.81 -18.39
C ALA A 47 14.83 -10.84 -18.96
N GLY A 48 16.00 -10.72 -18.30
CA GLY A 48 17.04 -9.76 -18.67
C GLY A 48 16.68 -8.31 -18.36
N HIS A 49 15.65 -8.08 -17.56
CA HIS A 49 15.23 -6.77 -17.09
C HIS A 49 15.75 -6.52 -15.67
N GLN A 50 16.31 -5.34 -15.40
CA GLN A 50 16.60 -4.93 -14.03
C GLN A 50 15.47 -4.04 -13.53
N THR A 51 14.79 -4.45 -12.45
CA THR A 51 13.84 -3.58 -11.75
C THR A 51 14.62 -2.39 -11.21
N ARG A 52 14.18 -1.18 -11.55
CA ARG A 52 14.78 0.06 -11.08
C ARG A 52 14.50 0.20 -9.58
N ARG A 53 15.53 0.42 -8.77
CA ARG A 53 15.46 0.45 -7.30
C ARG A 53 15.61 1.86 -6.73
N THR A 54 16.27 2.75 -7.46
CA THR A 54 16.48 4.13 -6.99
C THR A 54 15.53 5.10 -7.66
N LEU A 55 15.15 6.16 -6.94
CA LEU A 55 14.37 7.26 -7.51
C LEU A 55 15.05 7.83 -8.77
N ALA A 56 16.39 7.93 -8.76
CA ALA A 56 17.18 8.39 -9.89
C ALA A 56 17.00 7.49 -11.14
N GLU A 57 16.97 6.16 -10.97
CA GLU A 57 16.72 5.24 -12.08
C GLU A 57 15.28 5.35 -12.62
N MET A 58 14.30 5.62 -11.74
CA MET A 58 12.90 5.80 -12.12
C MET A 58 12.69 7.10 -12.92
N THR A 59 13.31 8.21 -12.50
CA THR A 59 13.17 9.53 -13.13
C THR A 59 13.87 9.63 -14.49
N VAL A 60 14.90 8.82 -14.76
CA VAL A 60 15.62 8.76 -16.06
C VAL A 60 14.68 8.50 -17.25
N VAL A 61 13.55 7.81 -17.06
CA VAL A 61 12.55 7.60 -18.14
C VAL A 61 11.59 8.79 -18.30
N GLY A 62 11.31 9.53 -17.22
CA GLY A 62 10.44 10.70 -17.24
C GLY A 62 11.07 11.92 -17.93
N GLN A 63 12.40 11.97 -18.01
CA GLN A 63 13.15 13.09 -18.56
C GLN A 63 13.37 13.01 -20.08
N ARG A 64 12.91 11.93 -20.73
CA ARG A 64 13.07 11.68 -22.18
C ARG A 64 11.85 12.12 -23.01
N ARG A 65 11.14 13.16 -22.57
CA ARG A 65 10.07 13.81 -23.34
C ARG A 65 10.53 15.18 -23.83
#